data_AF-A0A1M5V7L7-F1
#
_entry.id   AF-A0A1M5V7L7-F1
#
_cell.length_a   1.000
_cell.length_b   1.000
_cell.length_c   1.000
_cell.angle_alpha   90.00
_cell.angle_beta   90.00
_cell.angle_gamma   90.00
#
_symmetry.space_group_name_H-M   'P 1'
#
loop_
_entity.id
_entity.type
_entity.pdbx_description
1 polymer ?
#
loop_
_entity_poly.entity_id
_entity_poly.type
_entity_poly.pdbx_seq_one_letter_code
_entity_poly.pdbx_strand_id
1 'polypeptide(L)'
;MNRHFDNYLKLLVLIGIGIFLVAVAASLLPAETGAALVRENGSVESATAVLYLIAAFWLLARSFRDNPRWHLTAGLMVVLLLLRELDAHARFTTMGVLKSRYYLSPDVPAGEKAVVSVVMILLLIVVLRFVWRAAPSFFRAVRHRQAPSVAIAAAIGTAVVSKTLDSFSGPIRHVLRPLYHDSKTYLRVYEEIFELAIPLFILLALLFSTASRRDSTKESGVDASRPTG
;
A
#
# COMPACT_ATOMS: atom_id res chain seq x y z
N MET A 1 -23.16 1.17 20.11
CA MET A 1 -22.50 0.88 18.82
C MET A 1 -21.97 2.20 18.28
N ASN A 2 -20.67 2.33 18.02
CA ASN A 2 -20.04 3.63 17.72
C ASN A 2 -20.41 4.09 16.31
N ARG A 3 -21.37 5.01 16.18
CA ARG A 3 -21.86 5.55 14.90
C ARG A 3 -20.74 6.05 13.98
N HIS A 4 -19.66 6.57 14.57
CA HIS A 4 -18.44 6.99 13.85
C HIS A 4 -17.69 5.82 13.21
N PHE A 5 -17.56 4.69 13.91
CA PHE A 5 -16.95 3.49 13.37
C PHE A 5 -17.81 2.86 12.28
N ASP A 6 -19.13 2.88 12.42
CA ASP A 6 -20.04 2.31 11.42
C ASP A 6 -20.01 3.12 10.11
N ASN A 7 -20.00 4.45 10.19
CA ASN A 7 -19.84 5.31 9.02
C ASN A 7 -18.48 5.12 8.35
N TYR A 8 -17.43 4.94 9.15
CA TYR A 8 -16.09 4.62 8.67
C TYR A 8 -16.07 3.28 7.91
N LEU A 9 -16.67 2.24 8.48
CA LEU A 9 -16.72 0.92 7.85
C LEU A 9 -17.50 0.97 6.54
N LYS A 10 -18.62 1.71 6.50
CA LYS A 10 -19.38 1.94 5.26
C LYS A 10 -18.52 2.61 4.19
N LEU A 11 -17.74 3.63 4.54
CA LEU A 11 -16.85 4.30 3.59
C LEU A 11 -15.76 3.37 3.07
N LEU A 12 -15.14 2.58 3.95
CA LEU A 12 -14.12 1.60 3.57
C LEU A 12 -14.69 0.54 2.62
N VAL A 13 -15.89 0.02 2.91
CA VAL A 13 -16.59 -0.93 2.03
C VAL A 13 -16.96 -0.27 0.70
N LEU A 14 -17.44 0.97 0.70
CA LEU A 14 -17.77 1.69 -0.52
C LEU A 14 -16.54 1.90 -1.42
N ILE A 15 -15.40 2.27 -0.82
CA ILE A 15 -14.12 2.39 -1.54
C ILE A 15 -13.70 1.02 -2.10
N GLY A 16 -13.79 -0.05 -1.32
CA GLY A 16 -13.48 -1.40 -1.77
C GLY A 16 -14.36 -1.86 -2.94
N ILE A 17 -15.67 -1.61 -2.87
CA ILE A 17 -16.60 -1.87 -3.98
C ILE A 17 -16.24 -1.01 -5.19
N GLY A 18 -15.95 0.28 -5.00
CA GLY A 18 -15.55 1.18 -6.07
C GLY A 18 -14.29 0.70 -6.79
N ILE A 19 -13.27 0.28 -6.05
CA ILE A 19 -12.03 -0.31 -6.61
C ILE A 19 -12.36 -1.56 -7.43
N PHE A 20 -13.19 -2.47 -6.88
CA PHE A 20 -13.58 -3.67 -7.59
C PHE A 20 -14.36 -3.36 -8.88
N LEU A 21 -15.29 -2.41 -8.84
CA LEU A 21 -16.04 -1.96 -10.02
C LEU A 21 -15.12 -1.32 -11.06
N VAL A 22 -14.12 -0.53 -10.62
CA VAL A 22 -13.10 0.03 -11.52
C VAL A 22 -12.27 -1.09 -12.16
N ALA A 23 -11.90 -2.14 -11.41
CA ALA A 23 -11.20 -3.30 -11.95
C ALA A 23 -12.03 -4.04 -13.00
N VAL A 24 -13.31 -4.27 -12.72
CA VAL A 24 -14.25 -4.88 -13.67
C VAL A 24 -14.39 -3.99 -14.90
N ALA A 25 -14.67 -2.69 -14.75
CA ALA A 25 -14.84 -1.77 -15.86
C ALA A 25 -13.58 -1.66 -16.72
N ALA A 26 -12.40 -1.58 -16.10
CA ALA A 26 -11.11 -1.57 -16.80
C ALA A 26 -10.85 -2.88 -17.56
N SER A 27 -11.30 -4.01 -17.02
CA SER A 27 -11.19 -5.31 -17.69
C SER A 27 -12.10 -5.44 -18.93
N LEU A 28 -13.15 -4.63 -19.03
CA LEU A 28 -14.05 -4.60 -20.19
C LEU A 28 -13.56 -3.68 -21.32
N LEU A 29 -12.47 -2.94 -21.09
CA LEU A 29 -11.88 -2.08 -22.12
C LEU A 29 -11.31 -2.91 -23.28
N PRO A 30 -11.24 -2.34 -24.50
CA PRO A 30 -10.51 -2.95 -25.61
C PRO A 30 -9.08 -3.29 -25.18
N ALA A 31 -8.56 -4.43 -25.66
CA ALA A 31 -7.26 -4.96 -25.23
C ALA A 31 -6.12 -3.92 -25.33
N GLU A 32 -6.13 -3.08 -26.36
CA GLU A 32 -5.14 -2.02 -26.55
C GLU A 32 -5.22 -0.94 -25.46
N THR A 33 -6.43 -0.50 -25.10
CA THR A 33 -6.65 0.50 -24.04
C THR A 33 -6.37 -0.08 -22.66
N GLY A 34 -6.80 -1.31 -22.41
CA GLY A 34 -6.48 -2.04 -21.18
C GLY A 34 -4.97 -2.20 -21.02
N ALA A 35 -4.27 -2.65 -22.06
CA ALA A 35 -2.81 -2.78 -22.05
C ALA A 35 -2.09 -1.44 -21.88
N ALA A 36 -2.60 -0.33 -22.44
CA ALA A 36 -2.04 1.00 -22.22
C ALA A 36 -2.18 1.48 -20.77
N LEU A 37 -3.30 1.14 -20.11
CA LEU A 37 -3.58 1.50 -18.73
C LEU A 37 -2.58 0.84 -17.75
N VAL A 38 -2.23 -0.43 -18.02
CA VAL A 38 -1.35 -1.26 -17.19
C VAL A 38 0.00 -1.62 -17.83
N ARG A 39 0.44 -0.82 -18.79
CA ARG A 39 1.81 -0.93 -19.32
C ARG A 39 2.80 -0.55 -18.22
N GLU A 40 4.01 -1.09 -18.27
CA GLU A 40 5.12 -0.62 -17.42
C GLU A 40 5.33 0.89 -17.60
N ASN A 41 5.43 1.62 -16.48
CA ASN A 41 5.35 3.07 -16.36
C ASN A 41 4.02 3.66 -16.89
N GLY A 42 2.93 2.93 -16.73
CA GLY A 42 1.59 3.30 -17.15
C GLY A 42 0.92 4.31 -16.23
N SER A 43 -0.31 4.69 -16.57
CA SER A 43 -1.06 5.68 -15.79
C SER A 43 -1.41 5.16 -14.38
N VAL A 44 -1.69 3.87 -14.23
CA VAL A 44 -2.04 3.26 -12.93
C VAL A 44 -0.83 3.21 -12.02
N GLU A 45 0.30 2.66 -12.48
CA GLU A 45 1.57 2.63 -11.75
C GLU A 45 2.03 4.04 -11.32
N SER A 46 1.94 5.01 -12.22
CA SER A 46 2.25 6.42 -11.92
C SER A 46 1.32 7.00 -10.85
N ALA A 47 0.02 6.68 -10.91
CA ALA A 47 -0.94 7.12 -9.91
C ALA A 47 -0.67 6.45 -8.55
N THR A 48 -0.35 5.16 -8.51
CA THR A 48 0.06 4.43 -7.30
C THR A 48 1.27 5.10 -6.65
N ALA A 49 2.31 5.42 -7.43
CA ALA A 49 3.48 6.13 -6.94
C ALA A 49 3.14 7.53 -6.40
N VAL A 50 2.30 8.30 -7.09
CA VAL A 50 1.85 9.62 -6.60
C VAL A 50 1.10 9.49 -5.27
N LEU A 51 0.23 8.49 -5.11
CA LEU A 51 -0.51 8.28 -3.87
C LEU A 51 0.42 7.89 -2.71
N TYR A 52 1.42 7.03 -2.95
CA TYR A 52 2.46 6.74 -1.95
C TYR A 52 3.26 7.98 -1.58
N LEU A 53 3.63 8.81 -2.56
CA LEU A 53 4.34 10.07 -2.33
C LEU A 53 3.53 11.03 -1.44
N ILE A 54 2.24 11.19 -1.71
CA ILE A 54 1.34 12.01 -0.90
C ILE A 54 1.27 11.46 0.54
N ALA A 55 1.11 10.15 0.70
CA ALA A 55 1.03 9.52 2.02
C ALA A 55 2.34 9.65 2.82
N ALA A 56 3.48 9.47 2.15
CA ALA A 56 4.80 9.65 2.74
C ALA A 56 5.00 11.10 3.18
N PHE A 57 4.70 12.07 2.31
CA PHE A 57 4.81 13.49 2.63
C PHE A 57 3.94 13.87 3.82
N TRP A 58 2.69 13.40 3.87
CA TRP A 58 1.80 13.66 5.00
C TRP A 58 2.38 13.12 6.32
N LEU A 59 2.87 11.88 6.35
CA LEU A 59 3.49 11.29 7.54
C LEU A 59 4.75 12.04 7.99
N LEU A 60 5.64 12.37 7.05
CA LEU A 60 6.87 13.10 7.34
C LEU A 60 6.58 14.52 7.84
N ALA A 61 5.65 15.24 7.20
CA ALA A 61 5.20 16.55 7.66
C ALA A 61 4.62 16.49 9.08
N ARG A 62 3.91 15.41 9.41
CA ARG A 62 3.33 15.21 10.75
C ARG A 62 4.38 14.87 11.81
N SER A 63 5.50 14.26 11.43
CA SER A 63 6.59 13.98 12.37
C SER A 63 7.16 15.24 13.00
N PHE A 64 7.04 16.41 12.38
CA PHE A 64 7.48 17.67 12.96
C PHE A 64 6.56 18.22 14.06
N ARG A 65 5.37 17.64 14.25
CA ARG A 65 4.36 18.15 15.20
C ARG A 65 3.97 17.13 16.26
N ASP A 66 3.78 15.88 15.85
CA ASP A 66 3.21 14.82 16.69
C ASP A 66 4.13 13.61 16.72
N ASN A 67 4.42 13.07 17.91
CA ASN A 67 5.16 11.80 18.10
C ASN A 67 6.23 11.56 17.00
N PRO A 68 7.27 12.40 16.97
CA PRO A 68 8.16 12.56 15.82
C PRO A 68 8.77 11.24 15.36
N ARG A 69 9.16 10.41 16.32
CA ARG A 69 9.80 9.11 16.04
C ARG A 69 8.86 8.16 15.32
N TRP A 70 7.60 8.05 15.74
CA TRP A 70 6.65 7.13 15.12
C TRP A 70 6.28 7.56 13.70
N HIS A 71 5.92 8.83 13.51
CA HIS A 71 5.52 9.32 12.19
C HIS A 71 6.69 9.39 11.21
N LEU A 72 7.91 9.66 11.69
CA LEU A 72 9.12 9.56 10.87
C LEU A 72 9.33 8.12 10.40
N THR A 73 9.32 7.13 11.30
CA THR A 73 9.53 5.73 10.91
C THR A 73 8.43 5.24 9.97
N ALA A 74 7.16 5.56 10.25
CA ALA A 74 6.06 5.21 9.36
C ALA A 74 6.18 5.89 7.99
N GLY A 75 6.56 7.17 7.94
CA GLY A 75 6.79 7.90 6.70
C GLY A 75 7.93 7.27 5.88
N LEU A 76 9.04 6.92 6.52
CA LEU A 76 10.14 6.20 5.86
C LEU A 76 9.70 4.84 5.31
N MET A 77 8.84 4.10 6.01
CA MET A 77 8.29 2.84 5.49
C MET A 77 7.45 3.05 4.23
N VAL A 78 6.65 4.12 4.18
CA VAL A 78 5.88 4.47 2.98
C VAL A 78 6.81 4.91 1.84
N VAL A 79 7.91 5.61 2.14
CA VAL A 79 8.95 5.92 1.15
C VAL A 79 9.58 4.63 0.59
N LEU A 80 9.83 3.61 1.42
CA LEU A 80 10.34 2.33 0.92
C LEU A 80 9.34 1.64 -0.03
N LEU A 81 8.04 1.75 0.24
CA LEU A 81 6.99 1.25 -0.67
C LEU A 81 6.96 2.05 -1.98
N LEU A 82 7.11 3.38 -1.92
CA LEU A 82 7.24 4.22 -3.11
C LEU A 82 8.45 3.83 -3.96
N LEU A 83 9.61 3.62 -3.32
CA LEU A 83 10.83 3.22 -4.03
C LEU A 83 10.73 1.82 -4.64
N ARG A 84 9.97 0.92 -4.01
CA ARG A 84 9.59 -0.37 -4.59
C ARG A 84 8.75 -0.14 -5.85
N GLU A 85 7.70 0.69 -5.76
CA GLU A 85 6.78 0.95 -6.87
C GLU A 85 7.50 1.57 -8.07
N LEU A 86 8.41 2.52 -7.85
CA LEU A 86 9.16 3.19 -8.91
C LEU A 86 10.28 2.32 -9.52
N ASP A 87 10.37 1.05 -9.11
CA ASP A 87 11.47 0.14 -9.43
C ASP A 87 12.84 0.82 -9.29
N ALA A 88 13.02 1.63 -8.22
CA ALA A 88 14.18 2.52 -8.11
C ALA A 88 15.51 1.74 -8.12
N HIS A 89 15.48 0.48 -7.67
CA HIS A 89 16.61 -0.44 -7.70
C HIS A 89 17.08 -0.77 -9.13
N ALA A 90 16.18 -0.80 -10.11
CA ALA A 90 16.50 -1.11 -11.51
C ALA A 90 17.42 -0.07 -12.15
N ARG A 91 17.50 1.15 -11.59
CA ARG A 91 18.44 2.20 -12.04
C ARG A 91 19.90 1.93 -11.63
N PHE A 92 20.09 1.08 -10.63
CA PHE A 92 21.40 0.79 -10.03
C PHE A 92 21.83 -0.66 -10.19
N THR A 93 20.99 -1.50 -10.81
CA THR A 93 21.21 -2.95 -10.87
C THR A 93 21.00 -3.50 -12.28
N THR A 94 21.76 -4.53 -12.60
CA THR A 94 21.77 -5.14 -13.93
C THR A 94 20.50 -5.96 -14.21
N MET A 95 19.83 -6.43 -13.15
CA MET A 95 18.60 -7.21 -13.22
C MET A 95 17.77 -6.96 -11.95
N GLY A 96 16.45 -7.17 -12.02
CA GLY A 96 15.57 -7.01 -10.86
C GLY A 96 16.03 -7.85 -9.66
N VAL A 97 16.34 -7.18 -8.56
CA VAL A 97 17.00 -7.76 -7.37
C VAL A 97 16.14 -8.81 -6.65
N LEU A 98 14.82 -8.79 -6.88
CA LEU A 98 13.88 -9.76 -6.31
C LEU A 98 13.83 -11.08 -7.09
N LYS A 99 14.45 -11.15 -8.28
CA LYS A 99 14.47 -12.38 -9.09
C LYS A 99 15.57 -13.30 -8.58
N SER A 100 15.27 -14.57 -8.35
CA SER A 100 16.28 -15.57 -7.94
C SER A 100 17.44 -15.67 -8.93
N ARG A 101 17.18 -15.43 -10.23
CA ARG A 101 18.21 -15.38 -11.28
C ARG A 101 19.24 -14.27 -11.03
N TYR A 102 18.90 -13.16 -10.38
CA TYR A 102 19.85 -12.09 -10.07
C TYR A 102 21.07 -12.62 -9.29
N TYR A 103 20.83 -13.45 -8.28
CA TYR A 103 21.87 -13.97 -7.42
C TYR A 103 22.65 -15.13 -8.05
N LEU A 104 22.01 -15.89 -8.94
CA LEU A 104 22.59 -17.09 -9.55
C LEU A 104 23.26 -16.83 -10.91
N SER A 105 22.84 -15.80 -11.67
CA SER A 105 23.33 -15.59 -13.04
C SER A 105 24.81 -15.17 -13.04
N PRO A 106 25.66 -15.73 -13.92
CA PRO A 106 27.02 -15.23 -14.11
C PRO A 106 27.04 -13.81 -14.70
N ASP A 107 25.94 -13.38 -15.34
CA ASP A 107 25.80 -12.07 -15.99
C ASP A 107 25.82 -10.88 -15.02
N VAL A 108 25.60 -11.12 -13.72
CA VAL A 108 25.61 -10.06 -12.70
C VAL A 108 26.97 -10.04 -11.99
N PRO A 109 27.71 -8.92 -12.01
CA PRO A 109 29.01 -8.80 -11.33
C PRO A 109 28.94 -9.22 -9.85
N ALA A 110 29.92 -9.99 -9.39
CA ALA A 110 29.96 -10.48 -8.01
C ALA A 110 29.96 -9.35 -6.95
N GLY A 111 30.64 -8.24 -7.25
CA GLY A 111 30.63 -7.04 -6.40
C GLY A 111 29.24 -6.40 -6.27
N GLU A 112 28.50 -6.31 -7.38
CA GLU A 112 27.11 -5.81 -7.39
C GLU A 112 26.20 -6.71 -6.53
N LYS A 113 26.31 -8.04 -6.70
CA LYS A 113 25.56 -9.01 -5.87
C LYS A 113 25.83 -8.82 -4.38
N ALA A 114 27.10 -8.66 -3.99
CA ALA A 114 27.49 -8.52 -2.59
C ALA A 114 26.87 -7.25 -1.97
N VAL A 115 27.04 -6.10 -2.62
CA VAL A 115 26.51 -4.81 -2.14
C VAL A 115 24.99 -4.85 -2.05
N VAL A 116 24.31 -5.31 -3.10
CA VAL A 116 22.85 -5.39 -3.13
C VAL A 116 22.32 -6.36 -2.08
N SER A 117 22.97 -7.51 -1.87
CA SER A 117 22.57 -8.47 -0.83
C SER A 117 22.63 -7.83 0.55
N VAL A 118 23.72 -7.12 0.87
CA VAL A 118 23.85 -6.43 2.16
C VAL A 118 22.76 -5.37 2.33
N VAL A 119 22.51 -4.55 1.31
CA VAL A 119 21.45 -3.53 1.36
C VAL A 119 20.07 -4.15 1.54
N MET A 120 19.76 -5.24 0.82
CA MET A 120 18.48 -5.95 0.95
C MET A 120 18.30 -6.60 2.32
N ILE A 121 19.36 -7.17 2.90
CA ILE A 121 19.32 -7.72 4.27
C ILE A 121 19.06 -6.60 5.29
N LEU A 122 19.76 -5.47 5.16
CA LEU A 122 19.55 -4.31 6.05
C LEU A 122 18.12 -3.76 5.93
N LEU A 123 17.61 -3.63 4.70
CA LEU A 123 16.23 -3.23 4.43
C LEU A 123 15.24 -4.19 5.11
N LEU A 124 15.45 -5.50 4.94
CA LEU A 124 14.61 -6.53 5.54
C LEU A 124 14.63 -6.45 7.07
N ILE A 125 15.79 -6.28 7.70
CA ILE A 125 15.91 -6.13 9.16
C ILE A 125 15.13 -4.90 9.64
N VAL A 126 15.22 -3.77 8.93
CA VAL A 126 14.51 -2.53 9.27
C VAL A 126 13.00 -2.73 9.20
N VAL A 127 12.51 -3.34 8.11
CA VAL A 127 11.08 -3.66 7.94
C VAL A 127 10.60 -4.64 9.03
N LEU A 128 11.33 -5.73 9.28
CA LEU A 128 10.95 -6.73 10.29
C LEU A 128 10.92 -6.13 11.69
N ARG A 129 11.91 -5.30 12.06
CA ARG A 129 11.91 -4.61 13.36
C ARG A 129 10.73 -3.65 13.51
N PHE A 130 10.39 -2.91 12.46
CA PHE A 130 9.22 -2.03 12.48
C PHE A 130 7.93 -2.84 12.68
N VAL A 131 7.75 -3.91 11.90
CA VAL A 131 6.58 -4.79 11.99
C VAL A 131 6.49 -5.44 13.37
N TRP A 132 7.57 -6.02 13.89
CA TRP A 132 7.56 -6.66 15.22
C TRP A 132 7.22 -5.70 16.34
N ARG A 133 7.69 -4.44 16.25
CA ARG A 133 7.37 -3.42 17.24
C ARG A 133 5.93 -2.91 17.11
N ALA A 134 5.41 -2.81 15.89
CA ALA A 134 4.07 -2.30 15.60
C ALA A 134 2.96 -3.36 15.73
N ALA A 135 3.27 -4.64 15.54
CA ALA A 135 2.27 -5.70 15.43
C ALA A 135 1.38 -5.84 16.69
N PRO A 136 1.90 -5.91 17.92
CA PRO A 136 1.05 -6.11 19.10
C PRO A 136 0.05 -4.96 19.33
N SER A 137 0.48 -3.72 19.10
CA SER A 137 -0.41 -2.55 19.21
C SER A 137 -1.40 -2.49 18.05
N PHE A 138 -0.96 -2.82 16.83
CA PHE A 138 -1.81 -2.91 15.66
C PHE A 138 -2.94 -3.94 15.83
N PHE A 139 -2.64 -5.18 16.20
CA PHE A 139 -3.67 -6.22 16.39
C PHE A 139 -4.67 -5.84 17.48
N ARG A 140 -4.20 -5.22 18.56
CA ARG A 140 -5.07 -4.70 19.62
C ARG A 140 -5.99 -3.61 19.09
N ALA A 141 -5.47 -2.66 18.32
CA ALA A 141 -6.24 -1.58 17.73
C ALA A 141 -7.28 -2.08 16.71
N VAL A 142 -6.93 -3.07 15.88
CA VAL A 142 -7.89 -3.75 14.98
C VAL A 142 -8.98 -4.46 15.78
N ARG A 143 -8.61 -5.21 16.84
CA ARG A 143 -9.57 -5.91 17.72
C ARG A 143 -10.53 -4.94 18.40
N HIS A 144 -10.05 -3.76 18.78
CA HIS A 144 -10.89 -2.68 19.34
C HIS A 144 -11.55 -1.80 18.27
N ARG A 145 -11.53 -2.22 16.99
CA ARG A 145 -12.22 -1.52 15.90
C ARG A 145 -11.79 -0.05 15.78
N GLN A 146 -10.50 0.23 15.96
CA GLN A 146 -9.96 1.57 15.70
C GLN A 146 -9.91 1.80 14.19
N ALA A 147 -10.65 2.81 13.73
CA ALA A 147 -10.81 3.12 12.30
C ALA A 147 -9.47 3.14 11.53
N PRO A 148 -8.43 3.92 11.93
CA PRO A 148 -7.16 3.94 11.19
C PRO A 148 -6.51 2.56 11.05
N SER A 149 -6.56 1.73 12.08
CA SER A 149 -5.96 0.39 12.06
C SER A 149 -6.73 -0.58 11.16
N VAL A 150 -8.05 -0.43 11.04
CA VAL A 150 -8.85 -1.23 10.09
C VAL A 150 -8.52 -0.86 8.64
N ALA A 151 -8.28 0.41 8.31
CA ALA A 151 -7.79 0.80 6.98
C ALA A 151 -6.42 0.20 6.69
N ILE A 152 -5.49 0.26 7.64
CA ILE A 152 -4.17 -0.37 7.46
C ILE A 152 -4.30 -1.88 7.30
N ALA A 153 -5.22 -2.53 8.01
CA ALA A 153 -5.53 -3.95 7.80
C ALA A 153 -6.08 -4.22 6.39
N ALA A 154 -6.94 -3.35 5.87
CA ALA A 154 -7.41 -3.43 4.48
C ALA A 154 -6.25 -3.25 3.49
N ALA A 155 -5.36 -2.28 3.71
CA ALA A 155 -4.17 -2.08 2.88
C ALA A 155 -3.28 -3.33 2.83
N ILE A 156 -3.01 -3.94 3.99
CA ILE A 156 -2.23 -5.18 4.10
C ILE A 156 -2.95 -6.34 3.40
N GLY A 157 -4.25 -6.49 3.64
CA GLY A 157 -5.06 -7.54 3.01
C GLY A 157 -5.06 -7.41 1.48
N THR A 158 -5.24 -6.21 0.96
CA THR A 158 -5.18 -5.92 -0.48
C THR A 158 -3.79 -6.18 -1.05
N ALA A 159 -2.71 -5.82 -0.34
CA ALA A 159 -1.35 -6.13 -0.77
C ALA A 159 -1.11 -7.64 -0.88
N VAL A 160 -1.60 -8.42 0.09
CA VAL A 160 -1.53 -9.89 0.04
C VAL A 160 -2.33 -10.43 -1.13
N VAL A 161 -3.55 -9.94 -1.36
CA VAL A 161 -4.39 -10.36 -2.49
C VAL A 161 -3.71 -10.05 -3.82
N SER A 162 -3.20 -8.83 -4.01
CA SER A 162 -2.50 -8.43 -5.24
C SER A 162 -1.28 -9.33 -5.51
N LYS A 163 -0.44 -9.56 -4.50
CA LYS A 163 0.75 -10.41 -4.68
C LYS A 163 0.41 -11.89 -4.90
N THR A 164 -0.71 -12.35 -4.35
CA THR A 164 -1.22 -13.69 -4.62
C THR A 164 -1.70 -13.80 -6.07
N LEU A 165 -2.38 -12.78 -6.61
CA LEU A 165 -2.79 -12.76 -8.02
C LEU A 165 -1.59 -12.82 -8.96
N ASP A 166 -0.52 -12.07 -8.68
CA ASP A 166 0.75 -12.14 -9.43
C ASP A 166 1.35 -13.56 -9.41
N SER A 167 1.53 -14.10 -8.20
CA SER A 167 2.18 -15.40 -7.98
C SER A 167 1.40 -16.57 -8.60
N PHE A 168 0.07 -16.50 -8.59
CA PHE A 168 -0.82 -17.53 -9.15
C PHE A 168 -1.32 -17.22 -10.56
N SER A 169 -0.78 -16.18 -11.20
CA SER A 169 -1.21 -15.76 -12.54
C SER A 169 -1.03 -16.87 -13.58
N GLY A 170 0.00 -17.73 -13.47
CA GLY A 170 0.24 -18.85 -14.38
C GLY A 170 -0.91 -19.87 -14.41
N PRO A 171 -1.24 -20.53 -13.28
CA PRO A 171 -2.38 -21.43 -13.18
C PRO A 171 -3.72 -20.77 -13.55
N ILE A 172 -3.96 -19.54 -13.08
CA ILE A 172 -5.22 -18.82 -13.36
C ILE A 172 -5.37 -18.55 -14.85
N ARG A 173 -4.30 -18.19 -15.57
CA ARG A 173 -4.32 -18.02 -17.03
C ARG A 173 -4.72 -19.28 -17.77
N HIS A 174 -4.29 -20.46 -17.31
CA HIS A 174 -4.65 -21.71 -17.97
C HIS A 174 -6.16 -21.96 -17.91
N VAL A 175 -6.79 -21.62 -16.79
CA VAL A 175 -8.24 -21.73 -16.59
C VAL A 175 -9.00 -20.64 -17.36
N LEU A 176 -8.46 -19.42 -17.44
CA LEU A 176 -9.13 -18.28 -18.10
C LEU A 176 -8.94 -18.24 -19.62
N ARG A 177 -7.91 -18.89 -20.17
CA ARG A 177 -7.60 -18.88 -21.62
C ARG A 177 -8.78 -19.28 -22.52
N PRO A 178 -9.65 -20.26 -22.16
CA PRO A 178 -10.83 -20.58 -22.98
C PRO A 178 -11.91 -19.49 -22.98
N LEU A 179 -11.92 -18.62 -21.96
CA LEU A 179 -12.95 -17.59 -21.75
C LEU A 179 -12.50 -16.20 -22.24
N TYR A 180 -11.19 -15.94 -22.22
CA TYR A 180 -10.62 -14.63 -22.53
C TYR A 180 -9.44 -14.77 -23.50
N HIS A 181 -9.51 -14.06 -24.62
CA HIS A 181 -8.51 -14.10 -25.68
C HIS A 181 -7.14 -13.53 -25.25
N ASP A 182 -7.12 -12.65 -24.22
CA ASP A 182 -5.90 -12.06 -23.64
C ASP A 182 -5.88 -12.13 -22.10
N SER A 183 -5.98 -13.35 -21.55
CA SER A 183 -5.99 -13.61 -20.10
C SER A 183 -4.80 -12.99 -19.33
N LYS A 184 -3.70 -12.62 -20.01
CA LYS A 184 -2.54 -11.97 -19.42
C LYS A 184 -2.85 -10.52 -19.05
N THR A 185 -3.38 -9.75 -19.99
CA THR A 185 -3.74 -8.34 -19.77
C THR A 185 -4.85 -8.22 -18.73
N TYR A 186 -5.84 -9.12 -18.77
CA TYR A 186 -6.90 -9.16 -17.75
C TYR A 186 -6.35 -9.25 -16.32
N LEU A 187 -5.48 -10.23 -16.03
CA LEU A 187 -4.93 -10.39 -14.68
C LEU A 187 -4.04 -9.22 -14.27
N ARG A 188 -3.30 -8.63 -15.22
CA ARG A 188 -2.47 -7.46 -14.95
C ARG A 188 -3.33 -6.24 -14.57
N VAL A 189 -4.47 -6.04 -15.21
CA VAL A 189 -5.44 -4.98 -14.84
C VAL A 189 -5.88 -5.12 -13.38
N TYR A 190 -6.24 -6.32 -12.94
CA TYR A 190 -6.63 -6.55 -11.54
C TYR A 190 -5.47 -6.33 -10.58
N GLU A 191 -4.28 -6.85 -10.90
CA GLU A 191 -3.08 -6.69 -10.08
C GLU A 191 -2.77 -5.21 -9.83
N GLU A 192 -2.65 -4.41 -10.89
CA GLU A 192 -2.26 -2.99 -10.84
C GLU A 192 -3.31 -2.14 -10.12
N ILE A 193 -4.61 -2.42 -10.33
CA ILE A 193 -5.69 -1.71 -9.63
C ILE A 193 -5.72 -2.08 -8.14
N PHE A 194 -5.43 -3.33 -7.78
CA PHE A 194 -5.28 -3.70 -6.38
C PHE A 194 -4.01 -3.11 -5.75
N GLU A 195 -2.91 -2.97 -6.49
CA GLU A 195 -1.72 -2.27 -5.98
C GLU A 195 -2.02 -0.78 -5.72
N LEU A 196 -2.76 -0.12 -6.62
CA LEU A 196 -3.23 1.26 -6.44
C LEU A 196 -4.12 1.45 -5.21
N ALA A 197 -4.91 0.44 -4.84
CA ALA A 197 -5.77 0.48 -3.66
C ALA A 197 -5.00 0.51 -2.33
N ILE A 198 -3.77 -0.02 -2.29
CA ILE A 198 -2.94 -0.05 -1.08
C ILE A 198 -2.67 1.36 -0.55
N PRO A 199 -2.08 2.31 -1.31
CA PRO A 199 -1.85 3.66 -0.82
C PRO A 199 -3.16 4.43 -0.57
N LEU A 200 -4.26 4.12 -1.27
CA LEU A 200 -5.57 4.72 -0.95
C LEU A 200 -6.03 4.38 0.47
N PHE A 201 -5.90 3.11 0.89
CA PHE A 201 -6.25 2.72 2.25
C PHE A 201 -5.29 3.32 3.29
N ILE A 202 -4.01 3.49 2.97
CA ILE A 202 -3.07 4.21 3.84
C ILE A 202 -3.52 5.67 4.03
N LEU A 203 -3.84 6.37 2.94
CA LEU A 203 -4.35 7.75 2.99
C LEU A 203 -5.65 7.86 3.77
N LEU A 204 -6.55 6.89 3.62
CA LEU A 204 -7.77 6.80 4.42
C LEU A 204 -7.45 6.69 5.91
N ALA A 205 -6.51 5.82 6.30
CA ALA A 205 -6.07 5.70 7.69
C ALA A 205 -5.53 7.04 8.24
N LEU A 206 -4.75 7.77 7.43
CA LEU A 206 -4.23 9.08 7.79
C LEU A 206 -5.33 10.11 7.98
N LEU A 207 -6.30 10.17 7.06
CA LEU A 207 -7.44 11.08 7.14
C LEU A 207 -8.24 10.86 8.43
N PHE A 208 -8.57 9.62 8.78
CA PHE A 208 -9.30 9.34 10.02
C PHE A 208 -8.47 9.57 11.27
N SER A 209 -7.16 9.33 11.23
CA SER A 209 -6.27 9.64 12.35
C SER A 209 -6.15 11.15 12.65
N THR A 210 -6.44 12.01 11.66
CA THR A 210 -6.47 13.47 11.84
C THR A 210 -7.84 13.94 12.30
N ALA A 211 -8.92 13.37 11.75
CA ALA A 211 -10.29 13.67 12.17
C ALA A 211 -10.54 13.33 13.65
N SER A 212 -10.19 12.11 14.08
CA SER A 212 -10.38 11.69 15.49
C SER A 212 -9.65 12.59 16.49
N ARG A 213 -8.51 13.20 16.12
CA ARG A 213 -7.80 14.13 17.00
C ARG A 213 -8.49 15.49 17.11
N ARG A 214 -9.02 16.03 16.01
CA ARG A 214 -9.70 17.33 16.03
C ARG A 214 -10.92 17.31 16.95
N ASP A 215 -11.66 16.21 16.96
CA ASP A 215 -12.83 16.06 17.82
C ASP A 215 -12.44 16.01 19.31
N SER A 216 -11.37 15.26 19.66
CA SER A 216 -10.86 15.23 21.04
C SER A 216 -10.36 16.58 21.54
N THR A 217 -9.69 17.38 20.70
CA THR A 217 -9.21 18.72 21.08
C THR A 217 -10.35 19.72 21.26
N LYS A 218 -11.43 19.59 20.47
CA LYS A 218 -12.63 20.44 20.62
C LYS A 218 -13.38 20.13 21.92
N GLU A 219 -13.58 18.86 22.26
CA GLU A 219 -14.25 18.47 23.50
C GLU A 219 -13.47 18.92 24.75
N SER A 220 -12.13 18.79 24.76
CA SER A 220 -11.32 19.26 25.89
C SER A 220 -11.32 20.79 26.05
N GLY A 221 -11.46 21.55 24.95
CA GLY A 221 -11.56 23.01 25.00
C GLY A 221 -12.92 23.53 25.46
N VAL A 222 -13.99 22.78 25.19
CA VAL A 222 -15.36 23.10 25.63
C VAL A 222 -15.55 22.82 27.13
N ASP A 223 -14.90 21.80 27.67
CA ASP A 223 -15.02 21.48 29.11
C ASP A 223 -14.23 22.48 29.98
N ALA A 224 -13.10 23.00 29.48
CA ALA A 224 -12.32 24.05 30.15
C ALA A 224 -12.99 25.44 30.17
N SER A 225 -14.07 25.63 29.39
CA SER A 225 -14.83 26.89 29.31
C SER A 225 -16.19 26.83 30.02
N ARG A 226 -16.51 25.72 30.70
CA ARG A 226 -17.65 25.67 31.63
C ARG A 226 -17.25 26.29 32.97
N PRO A 227 -17.86 27.41 33.40
CA PRO A 227 -17.64 27.90 34.75
C PRO A 227 -18.15 26.84 35.74
N THR A 228 -17.29 26.46 36.68
CA THR A 228 -17.68 25.68 37.85
C THR A 228 -18.62 26.54 38.69
N GLY A 229 -19.91 26.36 38.48
CA GLY A 229 -20.97 26.90 39.34
C GLY A 229 -21.17 26.00 40.56
#